data_AF-A0A7D7ZRD5-F1
#
_entry.id   AF-A0A7D7ZRD5-F1
#
_cell.length_a   1.000
_cell.length_b   1.000
_cell.length_c   1.000
_cell.angle_alpha   90.00
_cell.angle_beta   90.00
_cell.angle_gamma   90.00
#
_symmetry.space_group_name_H-M   'P 1'
#
loop_
_entity.id
_entity.type
_entity.pdbx_description
1 polymer ?
#
loop_
_entity_poly.entity_id
_entity_poly.type
_entity_poly.pdbx_seq_one_letter_code
_entity_poly.pdbx_strand_id
1 'polypeptide(L)'
;MKIKTLEILIFSIILTSCVSIPEETVILSQTVGKDIKELHNSHRNMVQLYYKKIKDNINVFIDEVYSPYIINNVLNAELQSYKIEEPSLYKAIEDGGKLTTPEATQEAVAYMQDVLDIVASQIAEKREDLLFPVEKQERELLNKINQSYENVLLANASITNYLKSIRKLKETQQEVLSKVGLSGADTAVINTLMNLSEKVNNAVKTGKRIDVESSKALEEIEKVTKQIKQLTTRN
;
A
#
# COMPACT_ATOMS: atom_id res chain seq x y z
N MET A 1 24.33 64.34 -1.20
CA MET A 1 22.94 63.82 -1.29
C MET A 1 22.73 62.80 -2.42
N LYS A 2 23.76 62.02 -2.82
CA LYS A 2 23.69 61.12 -4.00
C LYS A 2 23.98 59.63 -3.71
N ILE A 3 24.49 59.30 -2.51
CA ILE A 3 24.88 57.91 -2.15
C ILE A 3 23.70 57.14 -1.55
N LYS A 4 22.84 57.79 -0.74
CA LYS A 4 21.62 57.16 -0.18
C LYS A 4 20.55 56.80 -1.23
N THR A 5 20.50 57.50 -2.37
CA THR A 5 19.57 57.18 -3.46
C THR A 5 20.06 56.02 -4.34
N LEU A 6 21.37 55.72 -4.33
CA LEU A 6 21.96 54.63 -5.11
C LEU A 6 21.80 53.27 -4.41
N GLU A 7 21.86 53.24 -3.08
CA GLU A 7 21.62 52.03 -2.28
C GLU A 7 20.16 51.55 -2.34
N ILE A 8 19.19 52.48 -2.43
CA ILE A 8 17.76 52.16 -2.60
C ILE A 8 17.47 51.57 -3.99
N LEU A 9 18.22 51.99 -5.02
CA LEU A 9 18.04 51.50 -6.40
C LEU A 9 18.61 50.08 -6.58
N ILE A 10 19.68 49.74 -5.87
CA ILE A 10 20.32 48.41 -5.93
C ILE A 10 19.50 47.35 -5.17
N PHE A 11 18.82 47.72 -4.08
CA PHE A 11 17.95 46.79 -3.35
C PHE A 11 16.67 46.41 -4.12
N SER A 12 16.23 47.27 -5.05
CA SER A 12 15.03 47.05 -5.87
C SER A 12 15.22 46.00 -6.98
N ILE A 13 16.46 45.69 -7.36
CA ILE A 13 16.76 44.76 -8.47
C ILE A 13 16.69 43.28 -8.03
N ILE A 14 16.79 42.99 -6.73
CA ILE A 14 16.84 41.61 -6.21
C ILE A 14 15.45 40.92 -6.18
N LEU A 15 14.36 41.69 -6.34
CA LEU A 15 12.99 41.16 -6.29
C LEU A 15 12.43 40.69 -7.65
N THR A 16 13.22 40.69 -8.73
CA THR A 16 12.74 40.29 -10.07
C THR A 16 12.93 38.81 -10.41
N SER A 17 13.41 37.99 -9.48
CA SER A 17 13.54 36.55 -9.68
C SER A 17 12.19 35.82 -9.45
N CYS A 18 11.17 36.22 -10.21
CA CYS A 18 10.07 35.34 -10.58
C CYS A 18 10.64 34.22 -11.47
N VAL A 19 11.40 33.30 -10.87
CA VAL A 19 11.94 32.11 -11.54
C VAL A 19 10.75 31.39 -12.16
N SER A 20 10.75 31.31 -13.49
CA SER A 20 9.82 30.47 -14.23
C SER A 20 9.95 29.06 -13.71
N ILE A 21 8.84 28.40 -13.37
CA ILE A 21 8.90 26.96 -13.06
C ILE A 21 9.36 26.28 -14.35
N PRO A 22 10.55 25.69 -14.37
CA PRO A 22 11.09 25.07 -15.57
C PRO A 22 10.26 23.84 -15.97
N GLU A 23 10.21 23.52 -17.26
CA GLU A 23 9.52 22.32 -17.78
C GLU A 23 10.06 21.04 -17.10
N GLU A 24 11.36 21.06 -16.80
CA GLU A 24 12.10 20.03 -16.09
C GLU A 24 11.49 19.72 -14.71
N THR A 25 10.84 20.69 -14.05
CA THR A 25 10.19 20.46 -12.75
C THR A 25 8.88 19.69 -12.91
N VAL A 26 8.15 19.89 -14.01
CA VAL A 26 6.96 19.08 -14.34
C VAL A 26 7.38 17.66 -14.69
N ILE A 27 8.41 17.50 -15.53
CA ILE A 27 8.95 16.20 -15.92
C ILE A 27 9.47 15.43 -14.71
N LEU A 28 10.18 16.10 -13.80
CA LEU A 28 10.68 15.49 -12.56
C LEU A 28 9.52 14.99 -11.70
N SER A 29 8.46 15.77 -11.51
CA SER A 29 7.28 15.33 -10.73
C SER A 29 6.55 14.16 -11.40
N GLN A 30 6.48 14.13 -12.73
CA GLN A 30 5.94 12.96 -13.46
C GLN A 30 6.81 11.72 -13.27
N THR A 31 8.14 11.88 -13.30
CA THR A 31 9.12 10.80 -13.10
C THR A 31 9.02 10.24 -11.69
N VAL A 32 8.96 11.10 -10.66
CA VAL A 32 8.71 10.69 -9.28
C VAL A 32 7.41 9.88 -9.16
N GLY A 33 6.35 10.29 -9.86
CA GLY A 33 5.10 9.54 -9.91
C GLY A 33 5.24 8.14 -10.51
N LYS A 34 6.12 7.97 -11.51
CA LYS A 34 6.45 6.65 -12.07
C LYS A 34 7.25 5.81 -11.07
N ASP A 35 8.27 6.39 -10.45
CA ASP A 35 9.13 5.70 -9.49
C ASP A 35 8.35 5.25 -8.25
N ILE A 36 7.38 6.05 -7.78
CA ILE A 36 6.46 5.67 -6.70
C ILE A 36 5.66 4.41 -7.07
N LYS A 37 5.22 4.26 -8.33
CA LYS A 37 4.51 3.04 -8.78
C LYS A 37 5.43 1.83 -8.81
N GLU A 38 6.68 1.99 -9.25
CA GLU A 38 7.67 0.90 -9.23
C GLU A 38 7.96 0.45 -7.79
N LEU A 39 8.12 1.41 -6.86
CA LEU A 39 8.27 1.12 -5.43
C LEU A 39 7.04 0.43 -4.83
N HIS A 40 5.83 0.86 -5.21
CA HIS A 40 4.58 0.22 -4.79
C HIS A 40 4.57 -1.26 -5.18
N ASN A 41 4.88 -1.55 -6.44
CA ASN A 41 4.94 -2.92 -6.95
C ASN A 41 6.03 -3.74 -6.27
N SER A 42 7.23 -3.18 -6.09
CA SER A 42 8.34 -3.82 -5.39
C SER A 42 7.96 -4.21 -3.95
N HIS A 43 7.39 -3.29 -3.18
CA HIS A 43 7.00 -3.56 -1.79
C HIS A 43 5.85 -4.57 -1.70
N ARG A 44 4.84 -4.50 -2.59
CA ARG A 44 3.80 -5.54 -2.68
C ARG A 44 4.42 -6.92 -2.92
N ASN A 45 5.30 -7.02 -3.91
CA ASN A 45 5.95 -8.27 -4.28
C ASN A 45 6.79 -8.84 -3.13
N MET A 46 7.55 -7.98 -2.42
CA MET A 46 8.33 -8.38 -1.25
C MET A 46 7.44 -9.00 -0.17
N VAL A 47 6.31 -8.35 0.15
CA VAL A 47 5.34 -8.88 1.13
C VAL A 47 4.78 -10.21 0.68
N GLN A 48 4.34 -10.32 -0.57
CA GLN A 48 3.80 -11.57 -1.12
C GLN A 48 4.81 -12.71 -1.09
N LEU A 49 6.07 -12.47 -1.45
CA LEU A 49 7.14 -13.47 -1.39
C LEU A 49 7.44 -13.91 0.04
N TYR A 50 7.49 -12.96 0.98
CA TYR A 50 7.70 -13.25 2.40
C TYR A 50 6.57 -14.12 2.97
N TYR A 51 5.32 -13.73 2.77
CA TYR A 51 4.17 -14.49 3.27
C TYR A 51 4.00 -15.82 2.53
N LYS A 52 4.33 -15.90 1.25
CA LYS A 52 4.42 -17.17 0.53
C LYS A 52 5.40 -18.12 1.22
N LYS A 53 6.61 -17.65 1.56
CA LYS A 53 7.61 -18.49 2.24
C LYS A 53 7.12 -18.98 3.60
N ILE A 54 6.40 -18.15 4.36
CA ILE A 54 5.80 -18.57 5.63
C ILE A 54 4.75 -19.66 5.41
N LYS A 55 3.82 -19.46 4.47
CA LYS A 55 2.78 -20.45 4.15
C LYS A 55 3.37 -21.77 3.66
N ASP A 56 4.39 -21.71 2.81
CA ASP A 56 5.12 -22.89 2.34
C ASP A 56 5.78 -23.64 3.53
N ASN A 57 6.40 -22.92 4.47
CA ASN A 57 6.98 -23.53 5.67
C ASN A 57 5.92 -24.16 6.60
N ILE A 58 4.73 -23.55 6.73
CA ILE A 58 3.61 -24.12 7.50
C ILE A 58 3.14 -25.42 6.86
N ASN A 59 3.00 -25.46 5.53
CA ASN A 59 2.61 -26.68 4.83
C ASN A 59 3.66 -27.79 5.03
N VAL A 60 4.95 -27.47 4.91
CA VAL A 60 6.03 -28.44 5.21
C VAL A 60 5.95 -28.95 6.65
N PHE A 61 5.75 -28.08 7.63
CA PHE A 61 5.56 -28.50 9.02
C PHE A 61 4.34 -29.43 9.18
N ILE A 62 3.23 -29.12 8.53
CA ILE A 62 2.03 -29.96 8.62
C ILE A 62 2.26 -31.32 7.98
N ASP A 63 2.86 -31.35 6.81
CA ASP A 63 3.00 -32.58 6.03
C ASP A 63 4.09 -33.49 6.62
N GLU A 64 5.23 -32.91 7.05
CA GLU A 64 6.39 -33.68 7.52
C GLU A 64 6.42 -33.92 9.04
N VAL A 65 5.72 -33.10 9.83
CA VAL A 65 5.77 -33.18 11.31
C VAL A 65 4.40 -33.47 11.90
N TYR A 66 3.40 -32.65 11.61
CA TYR A 66 2.09 -32.80 12.25
C TYR A 66 1.32 -34.03 11.76
N SER A 67 1.36 -34.32 10.46
CA SER A 67 0.63 -35.45 9.86
C SER A 67 1.14 -36.79 10.39
N PRO A 68 2.46 -37.08 10.44
CA PRO A 68 2.96 -38.29 11.09
C PRO A 68 2.63 -38.36 12.59
N TYR A 69 2.70 -37.24 13.29
CA TYR A 69 2.34 -37.16 14.71
C TYR A 69 0.88 -37.55 14.94
N ILE A 70 -0.06 -36.99 14.16
CA ILE A 70 -1.48 -37.25 14.36
C ILE A 70 -1.87 -38.66 13.93
N ILE A 71 -1.30 -39.18 12.85
CA ILE A 71 -1.46 -40.58 12.45
C ILE A 71 -1.02 -41.50 13.60
N ASN A 72 0.15 -41.25 14.19
CA ASN A 72 0.63 -42.05 15.32
C ASN A 72 -0.30 -41.94 16.53
N ASN A 73 -0.80 -40.75 16.83
CA ASN A 73 -1.71 -40.53 17.95
C ASN A 73 -3.03 -41.31 17.79
N VAL A 74 -3.67 -41.20 16.62
CA VAL A 74 -4.91 -41.92 16.30
C VAL A 74 -4.68 -43.43 16.32
N LEU A 75 -3.61 -43.93 15.68
CA LEU A 75 -3.29 -45.36 15.71
C LEU A 75 -2.97 -45.87 17.12
N ASN A 76 -2.40 -45.06 17.99
CA ASN A 76 -2.19 -45.43 19.39
C ASN A 76 -3.52 -45.53 20.14
N ALA A 77 -4.48 -44.63 19.89
CA ALA A 77 -5.82 -44.70 20.49
C ALA A 77 -6.55 -45.97 20.04
N GLU A 78 -6.55 -46.27 18.73
CA GLU A 78 -7.09 -47.51 18.18
C GLU A 78 -6.45 -48.77 18.81
N LEU A 79 -5.14 -48.73 19.07
CA LEU A 79 -4.42 -49.83 19.70
C LEU A 79 -4.83 -50.03 21.16
N GLN A 80 -5.13 -48.95 21.89
CA GLN A 80 -5.62 -49.08 23.26
C GLN A 80 -7.01 -49.70 23.30
N SER A 81 -7.92 -49.25 22.43
CA SER A 81 -9.26 -49.84 22.28
C SER A 81 -9.18 -51.35 21.98
N TYR A 82 -8.30 -51.74 21.06
CA TYR A 82 -8.05 -53.15 20.76
C TYR A 82 -7.63 -53.98 21.98
N LYS A 83 -6.70 -53.45 22.80
CA LYS A 83 -6.17 -54.16 23.99
C LYS A 83 -7.22 -54.43 25.07
N ILE A 84 -8.29 -53.64 25.10
CA ILE A 84 -9.39 -53.79 26.04
C ILE A 84 -10.63 -54.43 25.41
N GLU A 85 -10.46 -55.06 24.23
CA GLU A 85 -11.52 -55.74 23.47
C GLU A 85 -12.68 -54.83 23.03
N GLU A 86 -12.44 -53.51 22.92
CA GLU A 86 -13.40 -52.56 22.35
C GLU A 86 -13.28 -52.49 20.82
N PRO A 87 -14.35 -52.07 20.11
CA PRO A 87 -14.31 -51.88 18.66
C PRO A 87 -13.18 -50.93 18.24
N SER A 88 -12.40 -51.35 17.24
CA SER A 88 -11.22 -50.62 16.78
C SER A 88 -10.77 -51.07 15.39
N LEU A 89 -9.95 -50.23 14.74
CA LEU A 89 -9.32 -50.54 13.46
C LEU A 89 -8.55 -51.87 13.49
N TYR A 90 -7.76 -52.11 14.55
CA TYR A 90 -6.98 -53.35 14.66
C TYR A 90 -7.87 -54.58 14.78
N LYS A 91 -8.99 -54.48 15.52
CA LYS A 91 -9.96 -55.57 15.64
C LYS A 91 -10.61 -55.87 14.30
N ALA A 92 -11.06 -54.84 13.60
CA ALA A 92 -11.72 -54.98 12.29
C ALA A 92 -10.77 -55.58 11.24
N ILE A 93 -9.50 -55.15 11.19
CA ILE A 93 -8.48 -55.73 10.29
C ILE A 93 -8.18 -57.19 10.65
N GLU A 94 -8.04 -57.51 11.94
CA GLU A 94 -7.80 -58.88 12.40
C GLU A 94 -8.96 -59.80 12.01
N ASP A 95 -10.19 -59.39 12.26
CA ASP A 95 -11.39 -60.17 11.96
C ASP A 95 -11.60 -60.33 10.45
N GLY A 96 -11.39 -59.27 9.67
CA GLY A 96 -11.42 -59.33 8.21
C GLY A 96 -10.39 -60.33 7.63
N GLY A 97 -9.19 -60.39 8.22
CA GLY A 97 -8.15 -61.35 7.84
C GLY A 97 -8.42 -62.79 8.28
N LYS A 98 -9.05 -62.99 9.45
CA LYS A 98 -9.31 -64.33 10.02
C LYS A 98 -10.59 -64.97 9.51
N LEU A 99 -11.69 -64.22 9.48
CA LEU A 99 -13.02 -64.74 9.15
C LEU A 99 -13.19 -64.94 7.64
N THR A 100 -12.50 -64.13 6.83
CA THR A 100 -12.52 -64.20 5.36
C THR A 100 -13.93 -64.13 4.74
N THR A 101 -14.89 -63.54 5.47
CA THR A 101 -16.24 -63.27 4.95
C THR A 101 -16.31 -61.90 4.29
N PRO A 102 -17.23 -61.71 3.31
CA PRO A 102 -17.47 -60.40 2.71
C PRO A 102 -17.81 -59.33 3.76
N GLU A 103 -18.60 -59.68 4.77
CA GLU A 103 -19.05 -58.75 5.81
C GLU A 103 -17.89 -58.27 6.68
N ALA A 104 -17.04 -59.18 7.16
CA ALA A 104 -15.87 -58.83 7.98
C ALA A 104 -14.84 -58.00 7.18
N THR A 105 -14.69 -58.29 5.89
CA THR A 105 -13.82 -57.51 5.00
C THR A 105 -14.39 -56.10 4.80
N GLN A 106 -15.71 -55.96 4.63
CA GLN A 106 -16.37 -54.67 4.45
C GLN A 106 -16.30 -53.82 5.73
N GLU A 107 -16.43 -54.43 6.89
CA GLU A 107 -16.26 -53.76 8.19
C GLU A 107 -14.83 -53.24 8.38
N ALA A 108 -13.81 -54.03 8.02
CA ALA A 108 -12.42 -53.57 8.04
C ALA A 108 -12.19 -52.34 7.14
N VAL A 109 -12.80 -52.33 5.95
CA VAL A 109 -12.73 -51.18 5.03
C VAL A 109 -13.42 -49.96 5.62
N ALA A 110 -14.59 -50.13 6.25
CA ALA A 110 -15.31 -49.03 6.88
C ALA A 110 -14.48 -48.39 8.02
N TYR A 111 -13.90 -49.20 8.90
CA TYR A 111 -13.01 -48.69 9.96
C TYR A 111 -11.76 -47.99 9.40
N MET A 112 -11.17 -48.52 8.32
CA MET A 112 -10.06 -47.84 7.65
C MET A 112 -10.47 -46.47 7.11
N GLN A 113 -11.66 -46.36 6.53
CA GLN A 113 -12.21 -45.09 6.03
C GLN A 113 -12.45 -44.11 7.18
N ASP A 114 -13.07 -44.55 8.28
CA ASP A 114 -13.33 -43.71 9.45
C ASP A 114 -12.04 -43.13 10.04
N VAL A 115 -10.99 -43.96 10.18
CA VAL A 115 -9.68 -43.51 10.68
C VAL A 115 -9.03 -42.52 9.71
N LEU A 116 -9.12 -42.76 8.39
CA LEU A 116 -8.59 -41.83 7.39
C LEU A 116 -9.32 -40.49 7.44
N ASP A 117 -10.64 -40.49 7.59
CA ASP A 117 -11.44 -39.27 7.69
C ASP A 117 -11.14 -38.48 8.96
N ILE A 118 -10.99 -39.16 10.11
CA ILE A 118 -10.58 -38.54 11.38
C ILE A 118 -9.20 -37.87 11.24
N VAL A 119 -8.23 -38.58 10.66
CA VAL A 119 -6.87 -38.05 10.45
C VAL A 119 -6.89 -36.87 9.47
N ALA A 120 -7.58 -37.01 8.34
CA ALA A 120 -7.67 -35.96 7.32
C ALA A 120 -8.32 -34.70 7.87
N SER A 121 -9.40 -34.83 8.66
CA SER A 121 -10.07 -33.71 9.30
C SER A 121 -9.15 -32.96 10.26
N GLN A 122 -8.42 -33.67 11.12
CA GLN A 122 -7.51 -33.04 12.08
C GLN A 122 -6.32 -32.34 11.42
N ILE A 123 -5.80 -32.89 10.31
CA ILE A 123 -4.76 -32.25 9.49
C ILE A 123 -5.31 -30.98 8.83
N ALA A 124 -6.51 -31.05 8.25
CA ALA A 124 -7.15 -29.91 7.59
C ALA A 124 -7.44 -28.77 8.57
N GLU A 125 -8.02 -29.08 9.73
CA GLU A 125 -8.29 -28.12 10.80
C GLU A 125 -7.00 -27.43 11.26
N LYS A 126 -5.94 -28.21 11.53
CA LYS A 126 -4.65 -27.63 11.93
C LYS A 126 -4.05 -26.74 10.83
N ARG A 127 -4.24 -27.10 9.56
CA ARG A 127 -3.78 -26.30 8.41
C ARG A 127 -4.50 -24.98 8.33
N GLU A 128 -5.82 -24.99 8.48
CA GLU A 128 -6.63 -23.78 8.50
C GLU A 128 -6.27 -22.89 9.68
N ASP A 129 -6.16 -23.46 10.89
CA ASP A 129 -5.77 -22.75 12.13
C ASP A 129 -4.49 -21.93 11.97
N LEU A 130 -3.48 -22.50 11.29
CA LEU A 130 -2.16 -21.89 11.15
C LEU A 130 -2.08 -20.94 9.94
N LEU A 131 -2.75 -21.27 8.83
CA LEU A 131 -2.71 -20.43 7.62
C LEU A 131 -3.60 -19.18 7.74
N PHE A 132 -4.79 -19.31 8.32
CA PHE A 132 -5.76 -18.22 8.44
C PHE A 132 -5.18 -16.92 9.06
N PRO A 133 -4.50 -16.94 10.23
CA PRO A 133 -3.92 -15.73 10.80
C PRO A 133 -2.79 -15.13 9.95
N VAL A 134 -2.06 -15.96 9.18
CA VAL A 134 -0.98 -15.52 8.28
C VAL A 134 -1.56 -14.82 7.05
N GLU A 135 -2.60 -15.38 6.45
CA GLU A 135 -3.31 -14.78 5.31
C GLU A 135 -4.02 -13.48 5.70
N LYS A 136 -4.58 -13.42 6.90
CA LYS A 136 -5.17 -12.20 7.44
C LYS A 136 -4.12 -11.09 7.56
N GLN A 137 -2.95 -11.39 8.13
CA GLN A 137 -1.86 -10.41 8.27
C GLN A 137 -1.31 -9.96 6.91
N GLU A 138 -1.14 -10.89 5.96
CA GLU A 138 -0.72 -10.58 4.58
C GLU A 138 -1.66 -9.55 3.95
N ARG A 139 -2.98 -9.82 4.00
CA ARG A 139 -4.02 -8.95 3.44
C ARG A 139 -4.04 -7.58 4.12
N GLU A 140 -3.96 -7.53 5.44
CA GLU A 140 -3.95 -6.27 6.20
C GLU A 140 -2.73 -5.42 5.86
N LEU A 141 -1.54 -6.03 5.74
CA LEU A 141 -0.32 -5.33 5.39
C LEU A 141 -0.37 -4.82 3.94
N LEU A 142 -0.80 -5.66 2.98
CA LEU A 142 -0.97 -5.25 1.60
C LEU A 142 -1.94 -4.07 1.48
N ASN A 143 -3.07 -4.10 2.20
CA ASN A 143 -4.03 -3.00 2.20
C ASN A 143 -3.41 -1.68 2.71
N LYS A 144 -2.63 -1.74 3.80
CA LYS A 144 -1.92 -0.55 4.32
C LYS A 144 -0.90 0.00 3.33
N ILE A 145 -0.14 -0.88 2.67
CA ILE A 145 0.80 -0.50 1.60
C ILE A 145 0.04 0.21 0.48
N ASN A 146 -1.07 -0.37 0.01
CA ASN A 146 -1.85 0.20 -1.10
C ASN A 146 -2.38 1.58 -0.79
N GLN A 147 -3.01 1.72 0.37
CA GLN A 147 -3.55 3.00 0.80
C GLN A 147 -2.45 4.06 0.92
N SER A 148 -1.29 3.70 1.46
CA SER A 148 -0.15 4.62 1.56
C SER A 148 0.33 5.08 0.19
N TYR A 149 0.54 4.17 -0.75
CA TYR A 149 1.00 4.49 -2.10
C TYR A 149 -0.02 5.25 -2.94
N GLU A 150 -1.30 4.89 -2.84
CA GLU A 150 -2.39 5.63 -3.50
C GLU A 150 -2.46 7.08 -3.02
N ASN A 151 -2.36 7.31 -1.71
CA ASN A 151 -2.32 8.66 -1.15
C ASN A 151 -1.14 9.48 -1.69
N VAL A 152 0.05 8.88 -1.75
CA VAL A 152 1.25 9.56 -2.26
C VAL A 152 1.13 9.84 -3.77
N LEU A 153 0.56 8.92 -4.55
CA LEU A 153 0.30 9.12 -5.97
C LEU A 153 -0.72 10.24 -6.22
N LEU A 154 -1.79 10.31 -5.43
CA LEU A 154 -2.78 11.40 -5.50
C LEU A 154 -2.15 12.75 -5.17
N ALA A 155 -1.30 12.81 -4.14
CA ALA A 155 -0.55 14.02 -3.80
C ALA A 155 0.40 14.44 -4.94
N ASN A 156 1.17 13.51 -5.50
CA ASN A 156 2.08 13.80 -6.62
C ASN A 156 1.33 14.25 -7.88
N ALA A 157 0.18 13.64 -8.20
CA ALA A 157 -0.66 14.05 -9.31
C ALA A 157 -1.20 15.48 -9.14
N SER A 158 -1.62 15.82 -7.92
CA SER A 158 -2.07 17.18 -7.57
C SER A 158 -0.95 18.20 -7.76
N ILE A 159 0.26 17.90 -7.29
CA ILE A 159 1.46 18.73 -7.49
C ILE A 159 1.78 18.87 -8.97
N THR A 160 1.80 17.77 -9.73
CA THR A 160 2.07 17.78 -11.17
C THR A 160 1.10 18.70 -11.92
N ASN A 161 -0.20 18.61 -11.62
CA ASN A 161 -1.23 19.43 -12.24
C ASN A 161 -1.10 20.91 -11.85
N TYR A 162 -0.74 21.19 -10.61
CA TYR A 162 -0.46 22.54 -10.15
C TYR A 162 0.72 23.17 -10.90
N LEU A 163 1.84 22.44 -11.02
CA LEU A 163 3.02 22.89 -11.76
C LEU A 163 2.70 23.16 -13.23
N LYS A 164 1.92 22.29 -13.89
CA LYS A 164 1.42 22.49 -15.26
C LYS A 164 0.59 23.76 -15.38
N SER A 165 -0.29 24.02 -14.41
CA SER A 165 -1.20 25.18 -14.43
C SER A 165 -0.44 26.50 -14.28
N ILE A 166 0.54 26.57 -13.36
CA ILE A 166 1.38 27.78 -13.20
C ILE A 166 2.18 28.05 -14.46
N ARG A 167 2.80 27.02 -15.05
CA ARG A 167 3.59 27.17 -16.27
C ARG A 167 2.73 27.73 -17.41
N LYS A 168 1.54 27.14 -17.63
CA LYS A 168 0.60 27.59 -18.67
C LYS A 168 0.17 29.05 -18.45
N LEU A 169 -0.13 29.44 -17.21
CA LEU A 169 -0.48 30.83 -16.88
C LEU A 169 0.65 31.80 -17.26
N LYS A 170 1.90 31.44 -16.95
CA LYS A 170 3.06 32.28 -17.25
C LYS A 170 3.36 32.39 -18.75
N GLU A 171 3.20 31.29 -19.48
CA GLU A 171 3.30 31.28 -20.95
C GLU A 171 2.27 32.21 -21.59
N THR A 172 1.01 32.12 -21.16
CA THR A 172 -0.05 33.04 -21.63
C THR A 172 0.26 34.49 -21.27
N GLN A 173 0.75 34.77 -20.06
CA GLN A 173 1.14 36.13 -19.66
C GLN A 173 2.27 36.67 -20.53
N GLN A 174 3.30 35.87 -20.82
CA GLN A 174 4.42 36.27 -21.65
C GLN A 174 4.01 36.48 -23.12
N GLU A 175 3.09 35.66 -23.64
CA GLU A 175 2.51 35.82 -24.97
C GLU A 175 1.70 37.13 -25.07
N VAL A 176 0.85 37.43 -24.08
CA VAL A 176 0.05 38.66 -24.04
C VAL A 176 0.95 39.90 -23.86
N LEU A 177 1.94 39.86 -22.97
CA LEU A 177 2.91 40.95 -22.77
C LEU A 177 3.77 41.20 -24.02
N SER A 178 4.08 40.16 -24.80
CA SER A 178 4.79 40.31 -26.07
C SER A 178 3.93 40.91 -27.20
N LYS A 179 2.60 40.77 -27.10
CA LYS A 179 1.62 41.28 -28.07
C LYS A 179 1.05 42.65 -27.71
N VAL A 180 1.12 43.05 -26.45
CA VAL A 180 0.45 44.25 -25.93
C VAL A 180 1.46 45.07 -25.12
N GLY A 181 2.07 46.07 -25.77
CA GLY A 181 2.70 47.17 -25.05
C GLY A 181 1.65 48.13 -24.51
N LEU A 182 1.06 47.85 -23.35
CA LEU A 182 0.19 48.83 -22.66
C LEU A 182 0.56 49.02 -21.19
N SER A 183 1.09 50.21 -20.97
CA SER A 183 1.06 50.99 -19.75
C SER A 183 -0.37 51.12 -19.17
N GLY A 184 -0.51 50.81 -17.88
CA GLY A 184 -1.44 51.52 -17.01
C GLY A 184 -2.53 50.73 -16.28
N ALA A 185 -2.75 49.45 -16.59
CA ALA A 185 -3.89 48.70 -16.03
C ALA A 185 -3.52 47.64 -14.98
N ASP A 186 -2.41 47.76 -14.24
CA ASP A 186 -1.85 46.54 -13.63
C ASP A 186 -0.92 46.77 -12.43
N THR A 187 -1.43 47.32 -11.32
CA THR A 187 -0.67 47.30 -10.04
C THR A 187 -1.42 46.61 -8.91
N ALA A 188 -2.73 46.82 -8.75
CA ALA A 188 -3.50 46.15 -7.69
C ALA A 188 -3.69 44.65 -7.95
N VAL A 189 -4.02 44.29 -9.20
CA VAL A 189 -4.19 42.89 -9.62
C VAL A 189 -2.85 42.16 -9.61
N ILE A 190 -1.80 42.78 -10.14
CA ILE A 190 -0.44 42.24 -10.10
C ILE A 190 0.04 42.05 -8.66
N ASN A 191 -0.16 43.02 -7.76
CA ASN A 191 0.25 42.88 -6.35
C ASN A 191 -0.53 41.79 -5.61
N THR A 192 -1.81 41.60 -5.95
CA THR A 192 -2.64 40.53 -5.38
C THR A 192 -2.17 39.16 -5.86
N LEU A 193 -1.81 39.05 -7.15
CA LEU A 193 -1.28 37.83 -7.76
C LEU A 193 0.14 37.50 -7.27
N MET A 194 0.99 38.51 -7.03
CA MET A 194 2.31 38.31 -6.43
C MET A 194 2.23 37.86 -4.97
N ASN A 195 1.34 38.46 -4.17
CA ASN A 195 1.08 38.01 -2.79
C ASN A 195 0.55 36.56 -2.75
N LEU A 196 -0.27 36.17 -3.74
CA LEU A 196 -0.75 34.81 -3.87
C LEU A 196 0.39 33.85 -4.22
N SER A 197 1.25 34.21 -5.17
CA SER A 197 2.42 33.44 -5.55
C SER A 197 3.37 33.21 -4.36
N GLU A 198 3.63 34.23 -3.54
CA GLU A 198 4.44 34.09 -2.31
C GLU A 198 3.79 33.16 -1.29
N LYS A 199 2.48 33.29 -1.06
CA LYS A 199 1.75 32.41 -0.12
C LYS A 199 1.79 30.95 -0.57
N VAL A 200 1.69 30.68 -1.87
CA VAL A 200 1.78 29.31 -2.38
C VAL A 200 3.21 28.79 -2.33
N ASN A 201 4.20 29.61 -2.66
CA ASN A 201 5.61 29.20 -2.57
C ASN A 201 6.01 28.87 -1.12
N ASN A 202 5.45 29.59 -0.13
CA ASN A 202 5.61 29.27 1.28
C ASN A 202 4.87 27.99 1.69
N ALA A 203 3.67 27.73 1.18
CA ALA A 203 2.98 26.46 1.40
C ALA A 203 3.76 25.26 0.83
N VAL A 204 4.38 25.42 -0.34
CA VAL A 204 5.26 24.40 -0.95
C VAL A 204 6.52 24.18 -0.12
N LYS A 205 7.15 25.24 0.41
CA LYS A 205 8.30 25.12 1.33
C LYS A 205 7.92 24.43 2.64
N THR A 206 6.73 24.72 3.18
CA THR A 206 6.20 24.06 4.38
C THR A 206 5.92 22.59 4.12
N GLY A 207 5.33 22.25 2.96
CA GLY A 207 5.09 20.86 2.54
C GLY A 207 6.37 20.04 2.37
N LYS A 208 7.46 20.65 1.90
CA LYS A 208 8.80 20.00 1.82
C LYS A 208 9.42 19.68 3.19
N ARG A 209 8.90 20.25 4.28
CA ARG A 209 9.44 20.12 5.64
C ARG A 209 8.66 19.13 6.52
N ILE A 210 7.63 18.47 5.97
CA ILE A 210 6.76 17.55 6.70
C ILE A 210 7.47 16.20 6.82
N ASP A 211 8.08 15.99 7.98
CA ASP A 211 8.52 14.68 8.43
C ASP A 211 7.29 13.83 8.83
N VAL A 212 7.35 12.58 8.42
CA VAL A 212 6.39 11.46 8.47
C VAL A 212 5.16 11.57 9.40
N GLU A 213 3.97 11.76 8.82
CA GLU A 213 2.68 11.15 9.21
C GLU A 213 1.64 11.40 8.07
N SER A 214 1.21 10.35 7.37
CA SER A 214 0.44 10.48 6.10
C SER A 214 -0.91 11.18 6.24
N SER A 215 -1.52 11.14 7.43
CA SER A 215 -2.81 11.79 7.72
C SER A 215 -2.70 13.31 7.78
N LYS A 216 -1.67 13.83 8.45
CA LYS A 216 -1.42 15.29 8.57
C LYS A 216 -1.03 15.92 7.23
N ALA A 217 -0.31 15.17 6.39
CA ALA A 217 0.06 15.63 5.05
C ALA A 217 -1.19 15.80 4.14
N LEU A 218 -2.13 14.84 4.19
CA LEU A 218 -3.39 14.94 3.45
C LEU A 218 -4.25 16.11 3.93
N GLU A 219 -4.37 16.31 5.24
CA GLU A 219 -5.15 17.41 5.83
C GLU A 219 -4.61 18.80 5.40
N GLU A 220 -3.30 18.99 5.40
CA GLU A 220 -2.70 20.25 4.96
C GLU A 220 -2.80 20.44 3.43
N ILE A 221 -2.72 19.38 2.62
CA ILE A 221 -2.96 19.45 1.17
C ILE A 221 -4.42 19.82 0.87
N GLU A 222 -5.38 19.26 1.59
CA GLU A 222 -6.81 19.59 1.45
C GLU A 222 -7.09 21.03 1.84
N LYS A 223 -6.48 21.51 2.92
CA LYS A 223 -6.59 22.90 3.38
C LYS A 223 -6.04 23.88 2.35
N VAL A 224 -4.87 23.59 1.76
CA VAL A 224 -4.30 24.40 0.67
C VAL A 224 -5.21 24.37 -0.56
N THR A 225 -5.74 23.20 -0.93
CA THR A 225 -6.69 23.05 -2.05
C THR A 225 -7.97 23.86 -1.83
N LYS A 226 -8.50 23.89 -0.59
CA LYS A 226 -9.69 24.65 -0.21
C LYS A 226 -9.44 26.16 -0.28
N GLN A 227 -8.28 26.62 0.18
CA GLN A 227 -7.89 28.03 0.09
C GLN A 227 -7.79 28.50 -1.37
N ILE A 228 -7.23 27.66 -2.25
CA ILE A 228 -7.17 27.94 -3.69
C ILE A 228 -8.59 28.03 -4.27
N LYS A 229 -9.47 27.06 -3.97
CA LYS A 229 -10.85 27.06 -4.47
C LYS A 229 -11.61 28.33 -4.06
N GLN A 230 -11.52 28.74 -2.80
CA GLN A 230 -12.19 29.95 -2.28
C GLN A 230 -11.73 31.24 -2.95
N LEU A 231 -10.47 31.29 -3.40
CA LEU A 231 -9.91 32.44 -4.10
C LEU A 231 -10.30 32.45 -5.59
N THR A 232 -10.59 31.28 -6.18
CA THR A 232 -11.03 31.16 -7.57
C THR A 232 -12.55 31.26 -7.76
N THR A 233 -13.37 31.14 -6.70
CA THR A 233 -14.84 31.25 -6.77
C THR A 233 -15.39 32.63 -6.41
N ARG A 234 -14.55 33.63 -6.12
CA ARG A 234 -14.95 35.04 -6.10
C ARG A 234 -14.53 35.71 -7.41
N ASN A 235 -15.24 35.37 -8.49
CA ASN A 235 -15.44 36.17 -9.70
C ASN A 235 -16.67 35.61 -10.40
#